data_AF-A0A9P0JIE1-F1
#
_entry.id   AF-A0A9P0JIE1-F1
#
_cell.length_a   1.000
_cell.length_b   1.000
_cell.length_c   1.000
_cell.angle_alpha   90.00
_cell.angle_beta   90.00
_cell.angle_gamma   90.00
#
_symmetry.space_group_name_H-M   'P 1'
#
loop_
_entity.id
_entity.type
_entity.pdbx_description
1 polymer ?
#
loop_
_entity_poly.entity_id
_entity_poly.type
_entity_poly.pdbx_seq_one_letter_code
_entity_poly.pdbx_strand_id
1 'polypeptide(L)'
;MVDVNKKKRRQRRWWRTNLFKKRSGTGILMDLKSQEISGQYKNFTRMTPTDFENLLQRIGPHISKQETYFRTPISAQDRLAVTLRFLATGDSYTSLQYLFRISKQSIGRVVPQVCAALIKELQGYIKLPKTPTAWKQVSKIFETRWNLPHCVGALDVKHVVLQAPVKSGTEFFNYKSNFSIVLFALVDGDYNFMFADVGCQGRISDGGFLRQANYISSLQKTD
;
A
#
# COMPACT_ATOMS: atom_id res chain seq x y z
N MET A 1 19.48 33.06 -28.48
CA MET A 1 18.29 32.73 -27.65
C MET A 1 17.41 31.79 -28.45
N VAL A 2 17.27 30.53 -28.03
CA VAL A 2 16.49 29.52 -28.75
C VAL A 2 15.05 29.58 -28.25
N ASP A 3 14.13 29.92 -29.14
CA ASP A 3 12.69 29.94 -28.88
C ASP A 3 12.19 28.53 -28.52
N VAL A 4 11.81 28.35 -27.25
CA VAL A 4 11.20 27.11 -26.79
C VAL A 4 9.77 27.07 -27.33
N ASN A 5 9.60 26.39 -28.45
CA ASN A 5 8.34 26.17 -29.14
C ASN A 5 7.30 25.55 -28.18
N LYS A 6 6.46 26.39 -27.56
CA LYS A 6 5.40 25.98 -26.62
C LYS A 6 4.38 25.14 -27.39
N LYS A 7 4.46 23.81 -27.25
CA LYS A 7 3.50 22.86 -27.83
C LYS A 7 2.06 23.31 -27.52
N LYS A 8 1.31 23.69 -28.55
CA LYS A 8 -0.12 24.05 -28.43
C LYS A 8 -0.88 22.89 -27.78
N ARG A 9 -1.51 23.13 -26.63
CA ARG A 9 -2.34 22.14 -25.94
C ARG A 9 -3.53 21.79 -26.85
N ARG A 10 -3.59 20.53 -27.28
CA ARG A 10 -4.72 19.99 -28.04
C ARG A 10 -6.01 20.22 -27.26
N GLN A 11 -6.96 20.96 -27.86
CA GLN A 11 -8.27 21.15 -27.26
C GLN A 11 -8.98 19.80 -27.17
N ARG A 12 -9.52 19.51 -25.99
CA ARG A 12 -10.24 18.25 -25.74
C ARG A 12 -11.62 18.37 -26.37
N ARG A 13 -11.92 17.50 -27.33
CA ARG A 13 -13.25 17.39 -27.96
C ARG A 13 -14.36 17.11 -26.95
N TRP A 14 -14.02 16.42 -25.86
CA TRP A 14 -14.93 16.11 -24.76
C TRP A 14 -14.21 16.25 -23.42
N TRP A 15 -14.87 16.85 -22.43
CA TRP A 15 -14.33 16.97 -21.08
C TRP A 15 -14.30 15.63 -20.33
N ARG A 16 -15.26 14.74 -20.62
CA ARG A 16 -15.34 13.35 -20.10
C ARG A 16 -16.03 12.46 -21.12
N THR A 17 -15.60 11.20 -21.24
CA THR A 17 -16.32 10.18 -22.03
C THR A 17 -17.63 9.76 -21.35
N ASN A 18 -18.63 9.34 -22.12
CA ASN A 18 -19.93 8.88 -21.62
C ASN A 18 -19.81 7.67 -20.66
N LEU A 19 -18.83 6.81 -20.89
CA LEU A 19 -18.55 5.64 -20.05
C LEU A 19 -18.36 6.01 -18.56
N PHE A 20 -17.77 7.18 -18.27
CA PHE A 20 -17.48 7.63 -16.91
C PHE A 20 -18.53 8.60 -16.36
N LYS A 21 -19.68 8.78 -17.04
CA LYS A 21 -20.80 9.58 -16.53
C LYS A 21 -21.53 8.85 -15.40
N LYS A 22 -21.74 7.54 -15.54
CA LYS A 22 -22.31 6.67 -14.49
C LYS A 22 -21.19 5.88 -13.84
N ARG A 23 -20.75 6.26 -12.63
CA ARG A 23 -19.79 5.44 -11.86
C ARG A 23 -20.44 4.12 -11.43
N SER A 24 -19.65 3.05 -11.36
CA SER A 24 -20.16 1.69 -11.02
C SER A 24 -19.43 1.04 -9.85
N GLY A 25 -18.39 1.67 -9.29
CA GLY A 25 -17.59 1.10 -8.21
C GLY A 25 -18.39 0.82 -6.93
N THR A 26 -19.30 1.72 -6.57
CA THR A 26 -20.22 1.52 -5.45
C THR A 26 -21.21 0.39 -5.71
N GLY A 27 -21.65 0.23 -6.96
CA GLY A 27 -22.58 -0.84 -7.36
C GLY A 27 -22.00 -2.23 -7.07
N ILE A 28 -20.79 -2.50 -7.59
CA ILE A 28 -20.17 -3.83 -7.38
C ILE A 28 -19.89 -4.10 -5.90
N LEU A 29 -19.48 -3.11 -5.11
CA LEU A 29 -19.28 -3.32 -3.67
C LEU A 29 -20.58 -3.59 -2.91
N MET A 30 -21.67 -2.92 -3.30
CA MET A 30 -22.99 -3.17 -2.70
C MET A 30 -23.51 -4.56 -3.07
N ASP A 31 -23.34 -4.97 -4.32
CA ASP A 31 -23.70 -6.31 -4.80
C ASP A 31 -22.87 -7.40 -4.09
N LEU A 32 -21.58 -7.13 -3.84
CA LEU A 32 -20.72 -8.06 -3.10
C LEU A 32 -21.06 -8.11 -1.60
N LYS A 33 -21.50 -6.99 -1.02
CA LYS A 33 -21.91 -6.92 0.39
C LYS A 33 -23.24 -7.63 0.62
N SER A 34 -24.19 -7.55 -0.32
CA SER A 34 -25.45 -8.30 -0.20
C SER A 34 -25.27 -9.82 -0.28
N GLN A 35 -24.12 -10.28 -0.78
CA GLN A 35 -23.73 -11.69 -0.87
C GLN A 35 -22.67 -12.08 0.18
N GLU A 36 -22.76 -11.56 1.40
CA GLU A 36 -21.76 -11.75 2.47
C GLU A 36 -21.37 -13.22 2.71
N ILE A 37 -22.31 -14.16 2.60
CA ILE A 37 -22.09 -15.60 2.79
C ILE A 37 -21.06 -16.18 1.80
N SER A 38 -20.94 -15.58 0.60
CA SER A 38 -20.07 -16.08 -0.46
C SER A 38 -18.57 -15.84 -0.22
N GLY A 39 -18.21 -14.97 0.73
CA GLY A 39 -16.82 -14.53 0.94
C GLY A 39 -16.23 -13.69 -0.21
N GLN A 40 -17.01 -13.39 -1.26
CA GLN A 40 -16.53 -12.64 -2.42
C GLN A 40 -16.09 -11.22 -2.06
N TYR A 41 -16.75 -10.57 -1.09
CA TYR A 41 -16.33 -9.27 -0.58
C TYR A 41 -14.89 -9.32 -0.04
N LYS A 42 -14.60 -10.31 0.83
CA LYS A 42 -13.26 -10.52 1.39
C LYS A 42 -12.24 -10.85 0.30
N ASN A 43 -12.61 -11.62 -0.72
CA ASN A 43 -11.72 -11.87 -1.85
C ASN A 43 -11.44 -10.60 -2.68
N PHE A 44 -12.42 -9.71 -2.79
CA PHE A 44 -12.31 -8.48 -3.55
C PHE A 44 -11.45 -7.42 -2.84
N THR A 45 -11.68 -7.20 -1.53
CA THR A 45 -11.06 -6.14 -0.73
C THR A 45 -9.94 -6.62 0.19
N ARG A 46 -9.78 -7.94 0.38
CA ARG A 46 -8.91 -8.60 1.38
C ARG A 46 -9.29 -8.34 2.84
N MET A 47 -10.49 -7.85 3.10
CA MET A 47 -10.99 -7.58 4.45
C MET A 47 -12.50 -7.80 4.56
N THR A 48 -13.02 -7.86 5.78
CA THR A 48 -14.47 -7.97 5.98
C THR A 48 -15.18 -6.65 5.62
N PRO A 49 -16.49 -6.65 5.35
CA PRO A 49 -17.26 -5.42 5.15
C PRO A 49 -17.15 -4.45 6.34
N THR A 50 -17.17 -5.00 7.57
CA THR A 50 -17.01 -4.22 8.80
C THR A 50 -15.63 -3.57 8.88
N ASP A 51 -14.57 -4.31 8.60
CA ASP A 51 -13.21 -3.75 8.58
C ASP A 51 -13.06 -2.66 7.51
N PHE A 52 -13.68 -2.87 6.34
CA PHE A 52 -13.67 -1.87 5.27
C PHE A 52 -14.36 -0.58 5.70
N GLU A 53 -15.52 -0.66 6.36
CA GLU A 53 -16.24 0.51 6.86
C GLU A 53 -15.47 1.23 7.96
N ASN A 54 -14.91 0.48 8.92
CA ASN A 54 -14.05 1.01 9.97
C ASN A 54 -12.84 1.77 9.37
N LEU A 55 -12.20 1.17 8.36
CA LEU A 55 -11.07 1.78 7.68
C LEU A 55 -11.50 3.03 6.89
N LEU A 56 -12.63 2.95 6.17
CA LEU A 56 -13.20 4.05 5.41
C LEU A 56 -13.53 5.25 6.31
N GLN A 57 -14.07 5.00 7.51
CA GLN A 57 -14.37 6.07 8.47
C GLN A 57 -13.10 6.81 8.93
N ARG A 58 -12.00 6.08 9.14
CA ARG A 58 -10.71 6.65 9.55
C ARG A 58 -10.04 7.46 8.45
N ILE A 59 -9.92 6.89 7.24
CA ILE A 59 -9.18 7.55 6.15
C ILE A 59 -10.06 8.50 5.33
N GLY A 60 -11.38 8.37 5.41
CA GLY A 60 -12.39 9.10 4.65
C GLY A 60 -12.14 10.61 4.61
N PRO A 61 -11.87 11.28 5.75
CA PRO A 61 -11.55 12.70 5.78
C PRO A 61 -10.31 13.07 4.94
N HIS A 62 -9.31 12.19 4.85
CA HIS A 62 -8.07 12.44 4.11
C HIS A 62 -8.20 12.18 2.60
N ILE A 63 -9.12 11.30 2.21
CA ILE A 63 -9.31 10.89 0.81
C ILE A 63 -10.61 11.44 0.21
N SER A 64 -11.40 12.21 0.95
CA SER A 64 -12.56 12.89 0.37
C SER A 64 -12.11 14.07 -0.50
N LYS A 65 -12.94 14.43 -1.48
CA LYS A 65 -12.74 15.63 -2.29
C LYS A 65 -13.98 16.49 -2.18
N GLN A 66 -13.77 17.80 -2.20
CA GLN A 66 -14.86 18.76 -2.16
C GLN A 66 -15.77 18.60 -3.38
N GLU A 67 -17.08 18.62 -3.13
CA GLU A 67 -18.06 18.68 -4.19
C GLU A 67 -18.09 20.08 -4.81
N THR A 68 -18.10 20.12 -6.14
CA THR A 68 -18.10 21.37 -6.89
C THR A 68 -19.17 21.29 -7.97
N TYR A 69 -19.73 22.43 -8.36
CA TYR A 69 -20.72 22.54 -9.44
C TYR A 69 -20.23 21.96 -10.79
N PHE A 70 -18.91 21.87 -10.98
CA PHE A 70 -18.34 21.32 -12.20
C PHE A 70 -18.47 19.79 -12.26
N ARG A 71 -18.09 19.09 -11.19
CA ARG A 71 -17.95 17.63 -11.21
C ARG A 71 -18.13 17.01 -9.83
N THR A 72 -19.02 16.02 -9.77
CA THR A 72 -19.10 15.09 -8.64
C THR A 72 -17.76 14.38 -8.43
N PRO A 73 -17.13 14.49 -7.24
CA PRO A 73 -15.86 13.85 -6.92
C PRO A 73 -16.00 12.34 -6.85
N ILE A 74 -14.89 11.60 -7.04
CA ILE A 74 -14.90 10.15 -6.81
C ILE A 74 -15.08 9.95 -5.29
N SER A 75 -16.07 9.15 -4.89
CA SER A 75 -16.39 8.95 -3.48
C SER A 75 -15.21 8.33 -2.73
N ALA A 76 -15.09 8.59 -1.43
CA ALA A 76 -14.05 7.98 -0.60
C ALA A 76 -14.11 6.44 -0.66
N GLN A 77 -15.31 5.87 -0.71
CA GLN A 77 -15.55 4.43 -0.86
C GLN A 77 -14.97 3.89 -2.17
N ASP A 78 -15.27 4.51 -3.32
CA ASP A 78 -14.72 4.10 -4.62
C ASP A 78 -13.20 4.22 -4.64
N ARG A 79 -12.66 5.29 -4.04
CA ARG A 79 -11.22 5.53 -3.96
C ARG A 79 -10.51 4.46 -3.13
N LEU A 80 -11.07 4.08 -1.99
CA LEU A 80 -10.53 3.01 -1.15
C LEU A 80 -10.63 1.67 -1.88
N ALA A 81 -11.79 1.33 -2.41
CA ALA A 81 -12.02 0.04 -3.06
C ALA A 81 -11.15 -0.20 -4.30
N VAL A 82 -10.98 0.80 -5.18
CA VAL A 82 -10.09 0.66 -6.33
C VAL A 82 -8.63 0.47 -5.89
N THR A 83 -8.24 1.11 -4.79
CA THR A 83 -6.89 0.98 -4.23
C THR A 83 -6.68 -0.40 -3.61
N LEU A 84 -7.60 -0.88 -2.79
CA LEU A 84 -7.52 -2.22 -2.20
C LEU A 84 -7.53 -3.30 -3.28
N ARG A 85 -8.40 -3.17 -4.29
CA ARG A 85 -8.43 -4.12 -5.41
C ARG A 85 -7.09 -4.17 -6.16
N PHE A 86 -6.49 -2.99 -6.40
CA PHE A 86 -5.16 -2.89 -6.99
C PHE A 86 -4.10 -3.59 -6.12
N LEU A 87 -4.05 -3.31 -4.82
CA LEU A 87 -3.09 -3.91 -3.89
C LEU A 87 -3.28 -5.44 -3.74
N ALA A 88 -4.53 -5.90 -3.78
CA ALA A 88 -4.89 -7.30 -3.59
C ALA A 88 -4.54 -8.22 -4.78
N THR A 89 -4.43 -7.66 -5.98
CA THR A 89 -4.34 -8.43 -7.24
C THR A 89 -3.20 -8.01 -8.16
N GLY A 90 -2.69 -6.78 -8.04
CA GLY A 90 -1.75 -6.21 -9.00
C GLY A 90 -2.37 -5.88 -10.38
N ASP A 91 -3.69 -5.80 -10.49
CA ASP A 91 -4.37 -5.54 -11.76
C ASP A 91 -3.96 -4.19 -12.39
N SER A 92 -4.01 -4.10 -13.71
CA SER A 92 -3.65 -2.89 -14.44
C SER A 92 -4.68 -1.77 -14.23
N TYR A 93 -4.22 -0.51 -14.25
CA TYR A 93 -5.13 0.63 -14.23
C TYR A 93 -6.07 0.68 -15.44
N THR A 94 -5.71 0.02 -16.54
CA THR A 94 -6.56 -0.10 -17.73
C THR A 94 -7.76 -0.99 -17.44
N SER A 95 -7.55 -2.15 -16.81
CA SER A 95 -8.63 -3.06 -16.39
C SER A 95 -9.53 -2.41 -15.33
N LEU A 96 -8.91 -1.87 -14.27
CA LEU A 96 -9.62 -1.21 -13.17
C LEU A 96 -10.46 -0.01 -13.63
N GLN A 97 -10.05 0.65 -14.73
CA GLN A 97 -10.84 1.73 -15.32
C GLN A 97 -12.22 1.26 -15.77
N TYR A 98 -12.33 0.07 -16.36
CA TYR A 98 -13.62 -0.46 -16.82
C TYR A 98 -14.45 -0.95 -15.63
N LEU A 99 -13.82 -1.62 -14.67
CA LEU A 99 -14.46 -2.14 -13.48
C LEU A 99 -15.10 -1.03 -12.61
N PHE A 100 -14.33 0.01 -12.29
CA PHE A 100 -14.80 1.10 -11.43
C PHE A 100 -15.41 2.28 -12.22
N ARG A 101 -15.28 2.28 -13.55
CA ARG A 101 -15.63 3.41 -14.43
C ARG A 101 -14.92 4.71 -14.04
N ILE A 102 -13.64 4.59 -13.69
CA ILE A 102 -12.74 5.71 -13.34
C ILE A 102 -11.58 5.72 -14.33
N SER A 103 -11.32 6.84 -15.00
CA SER A 103 -10.20 6.92 -15.95
C SER A 103 -8.86 6.52 -15.32
N LYS A 104 -8.01 5.78 -16.05
CA LYS A 104 -6.69 5.32 -15.59
C LYS A 104 -5.80 6.43 -15.02
N GLN A 105 -5.90 7.64 -15.58
CA GLN A 105 -5.16 8.82 -15.09
C GLN A 105 -5.62 9.26 -13.70
N SER A 106 -6.91 9.10 -13.39
CA SER A 106 -7.44 9.35 -12.05
C SER A 106 -7.05 8.23 -11.09
N ILE A 107 -7.12 6.96 -11.51
CA ILE A 107 -6.67 5.82 -10.68
C ILE A 107 -5.21 6.00 -10.28
N GLY A 108 -4.32 6.33 -11.22
CA GLY A 108 -2.91 6.58 -10.93
C GLY A 108 -2.63 7.75 -9.99
N ARG A 109 -3.60 8.64 -9.73
CA ARG A 109 -3.51 9.67 -8.69
C ARG A 109 -4.18 9.24 -7.39
N VAL A 110 -5.27 8.49 -7.48
CA VAL A 110 -6.04 8.01 -6.34
C VAL A 110 -5.25 7.00 -5.54
N VAL A 111 -4.64 6.01 -6.20
CA VAL A 111 -3.92 4.91 -5.53
C VAL A 111 -2.81 5.45 -4.61
N PRO A 112 -1.86 6.28 -5.06
CA PRO A 112 -0.83 6.82 -4.16
C PRO A 112 -1.39 7.68 -3.02
N GLN A 113 -2.44 8.47 -3.29
CA GLN A 113 -3.06 9.31 -2.26
C GLN A 113 -3.73 8.47 -1.16
N VAL A 114 -4.38 7.37 -1.54
CA VAL A 114 -5.01 6.46 -0.58
C VAL A 114 -3.93 5.68 0.18
N CYS A 115 -2.87 5.20 -0.48
CA CYS A 115 -1.73 4.57 0.21
C CYS A 115 -1.09 5.49 1.25
N ALA A 116 -0.88 6.77 0.93
CA ALA A 116 -0.34 7.74 1.89
C ALA A 116 -1.28 7.94 3.10
N ALA A 117 -2.59 8.00 2.87
CA ALA A 117 -3.58 8.09 3.96
C ALA A 117 -3.60 6.82 4.82
N LEU A 118 -3.50 5.64 4.20
CA LEU A 118 -3.43 4.35 4.91
C LEU A 118 -2.19 4.28 5.80
N ILE A 119 -1.01 4.65 5.28
CA ILE A 119 0.23 4.67 6.07
C ILE A 119 0.08 5.63 7.25
N LYS A 120 -0.42 6.85 7.01
CA LYS A 120 -0.60 7.86 8.06
C LYS A 120 -1.52 7.38 9.19
N GLU A 121 -2.64 6.75 8.86
CA GLU A 121 -3.61 6.30 9.87
C GLU A 121 -3.22 4.97 10.54
N LEU A 122 -2.51 4.09 9.84
CA LEU A 122 -2.21 2.74 10.32
C LEU A 122 -0.79 2.57 10.86
N GLN A 123 0.11 3.56 10.73
CA GLN A 123 1.48 3.49 11.28
C GLN A 123 1.52 3.13 12.77
N GLY A 124 0.47 3.46 13.53
CA GLY A 124 0.36 3.14 14.95
C GLY A 124 0.12 1.66 15.28
N TYR A 125 -0.13 0.80 14.29
CA TYR A 125 -0.36 -0.63 14.49
C TYR A 125 0.93 -1.45 14.42
N ILE A 126 1.94 -1.01 13.67
CA ILE A 126 3.24 -1.67 13.55
C ILE A 126 4.18 -1.04 14.59
N LYS A 127 4.43 -1.73 15.70
CA LYS A 127 5.23 -1.22 16.80
C LYS A 127 6.12 -2.31 17.39
N LEU A 128 7.37 -1.95 17.66
CA LEU A 128 8.28 -2.79 18.42
C LEU A 128 7.88 -2.80 19.91
N PRO A 129 8.01 -3.96 20.58
CA PRO A 129 7.90 -4.02 22.04
C PRO A 129 8.92 -3.09 22.70
N LYS A 130 8.48 -2.27 23.67
CA LYS A 130 9.33 -1.31 24.36
C LYS A 130 9.88 -1.81 25.69
N THR A 131 9.24 -2.81 26.29
CA THR A 131 9.59 -3.31 27.63
C THR A 131 10.11 -4.74 27.56
N PRO A 132 11.01 -5.15 28.48
CA PRO A 132 11.44 -6.55 28.59
C PRO A 132 10.27 -7.51 28.82
N THR A 133 9.22 -7.07 29.52
CA THR A 133 8.00 -7.85 29.73
C THR A 133 7.25 -8.11 28.43
N ALA A 134 7.13 -7.11 27.56
CA ALA A 134 6.50 -7.27 26.24
C ALA A 134 7.34 -8.18 25.33
N TRP A 135 8.67 -8.07 25.36
CA TRP A 135 9.55 -9.00 24.64
C TRP A 135 9.42 -10.45 25.13
N LYS A 136 9.28 -10.66 26.44
CA LYS A 136 9.00 -12.00 27.01
C LYS A 136 7.66 -12.56 26.53
N GLN A 137 6.64 -11.72 26.32
CA GLN A 137 5.36 -12.16 25.76
C GLN A 137 5.54 -12.66 24.32
N VAL A 138 6.28 -11.93 23.48
CA VAL A 138 6.59 -12.38 22.11
C VAL A 138 7.32 -13.72 22.14
N SER A 139 8.32 -13.86 23.01
CA SER A 139 9.04 -15.12 23.20
C SER A 139 8.14 -16.28 23.62
N LYS A 140 7.17 -16.03 24.50
CA LYS A 140 6.23 -17.05 24.94
C LYS A 140 5.32 -17.52 23.80
N ILE A 141 4.91 -16.61 22.91
CA ILE A 141 4.11 -16.98 21.71
C ILE A 141 4.93 -17.92 20.81
N PHE A 142 6.21 -17.60 20.57
CA PHE A 142 7.07 -18.46 19.77
C PHE A 142 7.31 -19.84 20.39
N GLU A 143 7.56 -19.88 21.70
CA GLU A 143 7.72 -21.13 22.42
C GLU A 143 6.44 -21.99 22.34
N THR A 144 5.28 -21.39 22.57
CA THR A 144 4.01 -22.12 22.63
C THR A 144 3.54 -22.61 21.25
N ARG A 145 3.68 -21.80 20.20
CA ARG A 145 3.15 -22.12 18.86
C ARG A 145 4.14 -22.83 17.95
N TRP A 146 5.43 -22.49 18.07
CA TRP A 146 6.47 -22.90 17.14
C TRP A 146 7.57 -23.74 17.79
N ASN A 147 7.47 -24.00 19.10
CA ASN A 147 8.51 -24.69 19.86
C ASN A 147 9.90 -24.03 19.74
N LEU A 148 9.90 -22.69 19.66
CA LEU A 148 11.09 -21.86 19.55
C LEU A 148 11.26 -21.02 20.82
N PRO A 149 11.84 -21.59 21.91
CA PRO A 149 12.07 -20.86 23.14
C PRO A 149 13.02 -19.68 22.91
N HIS A 150 12.82 -18.60 23.68
CA HIS A 150 13.62 -17.37 23.61
C HIS A 150 13.61 -16.61 22.26
N CYS A 151 12.83 -17.06 21.27
CA CYS A 151 12.71 -16.37 19.99
C CYS A 151 11.84 -15.10 20.14
N VAL A 152 12.41 -13.94 19.86
CA VAL A 152 11.71 -12.65 20.05
C VAL A 152 11.15 -12.06 18.75
N GLY A 153 11.27 -12.78 17.63
CA GLY A 153 10.76 -12.33 16.34
C GLY A 153 11.38 -13.10 15.20
N ALA A 154 10.64 -13.20 14.10
CA ALA A 154 11.14 -13.72 12.84
C ALA A 154 11.42 -12.56 11.90
N LEU A 155 12.65 -12.50 11.41
CA LEU A 155 13.15 -11.42 10.57
C LEU A 155 13.37 -11.90 9.15
N ASP A 156 12.85 -11.18 8.17
CA ASP A 156 13.02 -11.51 6.76
C ASP A 156 13.27 -10.27 5.89
N VAL A 157 14.00 -10.48 4.79
CA VAL A 157 14.33 -9.48 3.78
C VAL A 157 13.79 -9.95 2.43
N LYS A 158 13.02 -9.10 1.76
CA LYS A 158 12.49 -9.37 0.43
C LYS A 158 12.89 -8.28 -0.57
N HIS A 159 13.53 -8.69 -1.65
CA HIS A 159 13.70 -7.84 -2.83
C HIS A 159 12.37 -7.75 -3.59
N VAL A 160 11.77 -6.56 -3.61
CA VAL A 160 10.61 -6.24 -4.43
C VAL A 160 11.11 -5.75 -5.79
N VAL A 161 10.93 -6.58 -6.82
CA VAL A 161 11.34 -6.27 -8.19
C VAL A 161 10.55 -5.07 -8.71
N LEU A 162 11.23 -4.18 -9.41
CA LEU A 162 10.67 -2.98 -9.99
C LEU A 162 11.22 -2.74 -11.39
N GLN A 163 10.49 -1.96 -12.17
CA GLN A 163 11.03 -1.42 -13.42
C GLN A 163 12.06 -0.35 -13.09
N ALA A 164 13.22 -0.40 -13.76
CA ALA A 164 14.32 0.55 -13.57
C ALA A 164 13.81 1.99 -13.48
N PRO A 165 14.06 2.70 -12.36
CA PRO A 165 13.64 4.08 -12.23
C PRO A 165 14.36 4.96 -13.24
N VAL A 166 13.69 5.99 -13.74
CA VAL A 166 14.24 6.88 -14.76
C VAL A 166 15.54 7.52 -14.25
N LYS A 167 16.63 7.38 -15.01
CA LYS A 167 17.98 7.89 -14.69
C LYS A 167 18.61 7.31 -13.40
N SER A 168 18.23 6.10 -12.99
CA SER A 168 18.79 5.45 -11.79
C SER A 168 20.11 4.69 -11.99
N GLY A 169 20.59 4.54 -13.23
CA GLY A 169 21.80 3.76 -13.51
C GLY A 169 21.69 2.33 -12.98
N THR A 170 22.62 1.92 -12.12
CA THR A 170 22.64 0.60 -11.46
C THR A 170 22.27 0.67 -9.97
N GLU A 171 21.72 1.79 -9.50
CA GLU A 171 21.49 2.03 -8.06
C GLU A 171 20.52 0.99 -7.45
N PHE A 172 19.47 0.63 -8.18
CA PHE A 172 18.50 -0.39 -7.76
C PHE A 172 18.83 -1.78 -8.31
N PHE A 173 19.92 -1.93 -9.08
CA PHE A 173 20.28 -3.18 -9.72
C PHE A 173 20.92 -4.13 -8.69
N ASN A 174 20.22 -5.22 -8.40
CA ASN A 174 20.65 -6.22 -7.43
C ASN A 174 21.57 -7.26 -8.06
N TYR A 175 22.18 -8.09 -7.21
CA TYR A 175 23.09 -9.17 -7.64
C TYR A 175 22.40 -10.26 -8.48
N LYS A 176 21.06 -10.34 -8.44
CA LYS A 176 20.24 -11.24 -9.26
C LYS A 176 19.89 -10.65 -10.62
N SER A 177 20.62 -9.61 -11.05
CA SER A 177 20.42 -8.93 -12.33
C SER A 177 19.04 -8.31 -12.53
N ASN A 178 18.37 -7.91 -11.45
CA ASN A 178 17.06 -7.26 -11.46
C ASN A 178 17.10 -5.91 -10.75
N PHE A 179 16.26 -4.97 -11.16
CA PHE A 179 16.04 -3.76 -10.37
C PHE A 179 15.08 -4.06 -9.22
N SER A 180 15.41 -3.66 -7.99
CA SER A 180 14.58 -3.91 -6.82
C SER A 180 14.75 -2.87 -5.71
N ILE A 181 13.74 -2.75 -4.86
CA ILE A 181 13.85 -2.17 -3.53
C ILE A 181 13.81 -3.28 -2.49
N VAL A 182 14.40 -3.01 -1.34
CA VAL A 182 14.40 -3.93 -0.20
C VAL A 182 13.19 -3.62 0.68
N LEU A 183 12.41 -4.65 0.99
CA LEU A 183 11.45 -4.72 2.09
C LEU A 183 12.10 -5.53 3.21
N PHE A 184 12.07 -5.00 4.41
CA PHE A 184 12.53 -5.67 5.61
C PHE A 184 11.40 -5.70 6.62
N ALA A 185 11.19 -6.84 7.26
CA ALA A 185 10.12 -7.00 8.21
C ALA A 185 10.53 -7.89 9.40
N LEU A 186 10.07 -7.49 10.59
CA LEU A 186 10.09 -8.30 11.79
C LEU A 186 8.66 -8.64 12.17
N VAL A 187 8.36 -9.93 12.36
CA VAL A 187 7.04 -10.41 12.76
C VAL A 187 7.10 -11.20 14.07
N ASP A 188 5.99 -11.19 14.81
CA ASP A 188 5.83 -12.03 16.00
C ASP A 188 5.40 -13.46 15.64
N GLY A 189 5.20 -14.32 16.64
CA GLY A 189 4.74 -15.70 16.45
C GLY A 189 3.27 -15.82 16.03
N ASP A 190 2.54 -14.72 15.94
CA ASP A 190 1.16 -14.65 15.45
C ASP A 190 1.07 -14.08 14.03
N TYR A 191 2.21 -13.93 13.36
CA TYR A 191 2.35 -13.35 12.02
C TYR A 191 2.00 -11.86 11.95
N ASN A 192 2.02 -11.14 13.07
CA ASN A 192 1.83 -9.70 13.08
C ASN A 192 3.15 -8.98 12.85
N PHE A 193 3.14 -7.96 11.99
CA PHE A 193 4.30 -7.08 11.80
C PHE A 193 4.54 -6.23 13.05
N MET A 194 5.72 -6.39 13.65
CA MET A 194 6.22 -5.53 14.73
C MET A 194 7.08 -4.39 14.20
N PHE A 195 7.76 -4.61 13.07
CA PHE A 195 8.55 -3.62 12.37
C PHE A 195 8.54 -3.88 10.87
N ALA A 196 8.49 -2.82 10.07
CA ALA A 196 8.67 -2.91 8.64
C ALA A 196 9.39 -1.66 8.12
N ASP A 197 10.38 -1.85 7.27
CA ASP A 197 11.08 -0.78 6.56
C ASP A 197 11.14 -1.12 5.07
N VAL A 198 10.91 -0.12 4.22
CA VAL A 198 10.75 -0.30 2.77
C VAL A 198 11.41 0.84 2.03
N GLY A 199 12.25 0.50 1.04
CA GLY A 199 12.73 1.47 0.06
C GLY A 199 14.24 1.58 -0.07
N CYS A 200 15.02 0.81 0.71
CA CYS A 200 16.46 0.73 0.50
C CYS A 200 16.79 0.19 -0.90
N GLN A 201 17.87 0.69 -1.48
CA GLN A 201 18.34 0.29 -2.80
C GLN A 201 18.63 -1.22 -2.85
N GLY A 202 18.15 -1.90 -3.88
CA GLY A 202 18.36 -3.34 -4.09
C GLY A 202 19.82 -3.76 -4.32
N ARG A 203 20.75 -2.81 -4.48
CA ARG A 203 22.20 -3.08 -4.52
C ARG A 203 22.76 -3.50 -3.16
N ILE A 204 22.10 -3.10 -2.07
CA ILE A 204 22.54 -3.41 -0.71
C ILE A 204 22.29 -4.91 -0.46
N SER A 205 23.33 -5.61 0.01
CA SER A 205 23.21 -7.01 0.41
C SER A 205 22.41 -7.15 1.71
N ASP A 206 21.80 -8.31 1.94
CA ASP A 206 21.01 -8.59 3.14
C ASP A 206 21.80 -8.27 4.44
N GLY A 207 23.09 -8.65 4.46
CA GLY A 207 24.00 -8.33 5.57
C GLY A 207 24.37 -6.84 5.70
N GLY A 208 24.44 -6.11 4.59
CA GLY A 208 24.67 -4.66 4.58
C GLY A 208 23.46 -3.88 5.10
N PHE A 209 22.25 -4.31 4.72
CA PHE A 209 21.01 -3.75 5.23
C PHE A 209 20.87 -3.99 6.73
N LEU A 210 21.10 -5.23 7.20
CA LEU A 210 21.03 -5.56 8.64
C LEU A 210 21.98 -4.70 9.49
N ARG A 211 23.18 -4.39 9.00
CA ARG A 211 24.10 -3.48 9.69
C ARG A 211 23.58 -2.05 9.76
N GLN A 212 22.94 -1.58 8.69
CA GLN A 212 22.37 -0.24 8.62
C GLN A 212 21.08 -0.11 9.46
N ALA A 213 20.21 -1.12 9.45
CA ALA A 213 19.02 -1.21 10.28
C ALA A 213 19.38 -1.35 11.78
N ASN A 214 20.43 -2.12 12.11
CA ASN A 214 20.97 -2.19 13.46
C ASN A 214 21.42 -0.82 13.96
N TYR A 215 22.06 -0.01 13.11
CA TYR A 215 22.44 1.37 13.45
C TYR A 215 21.21 2.24 13.78
N ILE A 216 20.14 2.15 12.98
CA ILE A 216 18.87 2.87 13.24
C ILE A 216 18.20 2.39 14.54
N SER A 217 18.22 1.09 14.82
CA SER A 217 17.68 0.53 16.07
C SER A 217 18.51 0.89 17.31
N SER A 218 19.82 1.10 17.16
CA SER A 218 20.68 1.58 18.25
C SER A 218 20.53 3.07 18.52
N LEU A 219 20.21 3.89 17.51
CA LEU A 219 19.91 5.32 17.70
C LEU A 219 18.63 5.55 18.51
N GLN A 220 17.68 4.61 18.45
CA GLN A 220 16.46 4.63 19.28
C GLN A 220 16.68 4.18 20.74
N LYS A 221 17.88 3.72 21.10
CA LYS A 221 18.26 3.33 22.47
C LYS A 221 18.99 4.44 23.25
N THR A 222 19.12 5.62 22.66
CA THR A 222 19.70 6.80 23.32
C THR A 222 18.57 7.73 23.74
N ASP A 223 17.99 7.42 24.91
CA ASP A 223 17.48 8.34 25.94
C ASP A 223 17.10 7.50 27.18
#